data_AF-A0A936HHV7-F1
#
_entry.id   AF-A0A936HHV7-F1
#
_cell.length_a   1.000
_cell.length_b   1.000
_cell.length_c   1.000
_cell.angle_alpha   90.00
_cell.angle_beta   90.00
_cell.angle_gamma   90.00
#
_symmetry.space_group_name_H-M   'P 1'
#
loop_
_entity.id
_entity.type
_entity.pdbx_description
1 polymer ?
#
loop_
_entity_poly.entity_id
_entity_poly.type
_entity_poly.pdbx_seq_one_letter_code
_entity_poly.pdbx_strand_id
1 'polypeptide(L)'
;MFRICELRKPAFRSKKARVGTHARVGLLAPLSTRDTLITASDNGTAPDNSALIGGIDQLGANVALARDAIARVIFGQQSVVEQTLITLLAGGHLLLIGVPGLGKTRLVETLGTVFGLEERRVQFTPDLMPADILGTEVLEESETGKRSFRFVRGPVFCQLLMADEINRASPRTQSALLQAMQEHRVSVAGHYHELPVPFHVLATQNPLEQEGTYPLPEAQLDRFFMQVNVDYPELDAERQILVATTGPHTEKPRRVMDADTLVEAQRLVRHVPVGESVVEAILELVRSGRPETSDIPRVRDGVSWGPGPRASQALMRAVRVRAVIDGRFAPSIDDVLALAHPVLRHRMALTFAARAEGVRLDAIIDLLCERIA
;
A
#
# COMPACT_ATOMS: atom_id res chain seq x y z
N MET A 1 -41.02 19.14 60.44
CA MET A 1 -41.59 20.32 59.76
C MET A 1 -42.07 19.87 58.39
N PHE A 2 -43.40 19.77 58.24
CA PHE A 2 -44.15 19.16 57.12
C PHE A 2 -44.28 20.08 55.89
N ARG A 3 -44.33 19.48 54.69
CA ARG A 3 -45.33 19.64 53.58
C ARG A 3 -44.67 19.15 52.28
N ILE A 4 -45.04 18.03 51.66
CA ILE A 4 -46.30 17.70 50.96
C ILE A 4 -46.69 18.76 49.92
N CYS A 5 -46.51 18.46 48.64
CA CYS A 5 -47.54 18.69 47.62
C CYS A 5 -47.38 17.68 46.47
N GLU A 6 -48.52 17.21 46.00
CA GLU A 6 -48.79 15.97 45.27
C GLU A 6 -49.58 16.34 44.00
N LEU A 7 -49.76 15.37 43.08
CA LEU A 7 -50.77 15.32 41.99
C LEU A 7 -50.39 16.08 40.70
N ARG A 8 -50.69 15.62 39.47
CA ARG A 8 -51.48 14.50 38.93
C ARG A 8 -51.17 14.38 37.42
N LYS A 9 -51.19 13.16 36.87
CA LYS A 9 -51.30 12.88 35.42
C LYS A 9 -52.69 13.27 34.89
N PRO A 10 -52.83 13.48 33.58
CA PRO A 10 -54.03 13.03 32.88
C PRO A 10 -53.70 12.08 31.73
N ALA A 11 -54.53 11.03 31.64
CA ALA A 11 -54.69 10.17 30.47
C ALA A 11 -55.50 10.89 29.38
N PHE A 12 -55.26 10.59 28.10
CA PHE A 12 -56.25 10.87 27.06
C PHE A 12 -56.45 9.68 26.12
N ARG A 13 -57.73 9.38 25.94
CA ARG A 13 -58.35 8.24 25.27
C ARG A 13 -58.62 8.57 23.79
N SER A 14 -58.70 7.50 23.01
CA SER A 14 -59.18 7.32 21.64
C SER A 14 -60.17 8.35 21.04
N LYS A 15 -60.00 8.62 19.74
CA LYS A 15 -61.12 8.79 18.81
C LYS A 15 -60.90 7.94 17.55
N LYS A 16 -61.86 7.03 17.32
CA LYS A 16 -62.10 6.31 16.07
C LYS A 16 -62.57 7.29 14.99
N ALA A 17 -62.09 7.14 13.76
CA ALA A 17 -62.78 7.63 12.57
C ALA A 17 -62.80 6.52 11.50
N ARG A 18 -63.93 6.43 10.81
CA ARG A 18 -64.46 5.26 10.09
C ARG A 18 -63.68 4.91 8.83
N VAL A 19 -63.54 3.61 8.59
CA VAL A 19 -63.18 3.01 7.31
C VAL A 19 -64.43 2.94 6.44
N GLY A 20 -64.35 3.48 5.22
CA GLY A 20 -65.35 3.39 4.17
C GLY A 20 -64.65 3.10 2.85
N THR A 21 -65.10 2.04 2.21
CA THR A 21 -64.52 1.28 1.10
C THR A 21 -64.65 1.99 -0.26
N HIS A 22 -63.74 1.63 -1.18
CA HIS A 22 -63.77 1.67 -2.65
C HIS A 22 -62.72 2.57 -3.32
N ALA A 23 -61.69 1.96 -3.91
CA ALA A 23 -61.48 1.94 -5.37
C ALA A 23 -60.07 1.47 -5.77
N ARG A 24 -60.05 0.37 -6.55
CA ARG A 24 -59.16 0.04 -7.68
C ARG A 24 -57.66 -0.15 -7.43
N VAL A 25 -57.33 -1.44 -7.26
CA VAL A 25 -56.04 -2.07 -7.59
C VAL A 25 -55.78 -1.92 -9.10
N GLY A 26 -54.73 -1.20 -9.47
CA GLY A 26 -54.19 -1.14 -10.82
C GLY A 26 -53.24 -2.31 -11.06
N LEU A 27 -53.74 -3.36 -11.71
CA LEU A 27 -52.98 -4.50 -12.19
C LEU A 27 -52.29 -4.11 -13.50
N LEU A 28 -50.96 -3.98 -13.50
CA LEU A 28 -50.17 -3.85 -14.73
C LEU A 28 -49.99 -5.23 -15.37
N ALA A 29 -50.56 -5.38 -16.56
CA ALA A 29 -50.46 -6.56 -17.43
C ALA A 29 -49.18 -6.50 -18.31
N PRO A 30 -48.74 -7.63 -18.89
CA PRO A 30 -47.36 -7.86 -19.31
C PRO A 30 -47.06 -7.32 -20.72
N LEU A 31 -45.87 -6.76 -20.91
CA LEU A 31 -45.39 -6.37 -22.23
C LEU A 31 -44.54 -7.50 -22.84
N SER A 32 -45.14 -8.07 -23.87
CA SER A 32 -44.61 -8.93 -24.92
C SER A 32 -43.17 -8.63 -25.35
N THR A 33 -42.38 -9.70 -25.41
CA THR A 33 -41.16 -9.87 -26.20
C THR A 33 -41.31 -9.33 -27.62
N ARG A 34 -40.57 -8.26 -27.92
CA ARG A 34 -40.20 -7.91 -29.28
C ARG A 34 -38.69 -8.03 -29.41
N ASP A 35 -38.29 -9.06 -30.14
CA ASP A 35 -36.98 -9.22 -30.74
C ASP A 35 -36.53 -7.90 -31.36
N THR A 36 -35.49 -7.31 -30.77
CA THR A 36 -34.67 -6.32 -31.44
C THR A 36 -33.26 -6.86 -31.36
N LEU A 37 -32.88 -7.62 -32.40
CA LEU A 37 -31.51 -7.94 -32.74
C LEU A 37 -30.75 -6.62 -32.94
N ILE A 38 -30.12 -6.13 -31.88
CA ILE A 38 -29.05 -5.14 -31.98
C ILE A 38 -27.79 -5.95 -32.24
N THR A 39 -27.46 -6.09 -33.52
CA THR A 39 -26.10 -6.39 -33.97
C THR A 39 -25.21 -5.22 -33.59
N ALA A 40 -24.68 -5.23 -32.36
CA ALA A 40 -23.60 -4.34 -31.96
C ALA A 40 -22.28 -4.95 -32.43
N SER A 41 -21.98 -4.73 -33.72
CA SER A 41 -20.60 -4.73 -34.20
C SER A 41 -19.93 -3.43 -33.76
N ASP A 42 -19.57 -3.34 -32.48
CA ASP A 42 -18.65 -2.32 -31.99
C ASP A 42 -17.26 -2.95 -31.90
N ASN A 43 -16.53 -2.84 -33.02
CA ASN A 43 -15.08 -3.00 -33.06
C ASN A 43 -14.46 -1.84 -32.26
N GLY A 44 -14.48 -1.96 -30.94
CA GLY A 44 -13.50 -1.29 -30.09
C GLY A 44 -12.16 -1.97 -30.34
N THR A 45 -11.27 -1.29 -31.07
CA THR A 45 -9.87 -1.70 -31.27
C THR A 45 -9.29 -2.27 -29.99
N ALA A 46 -9.10 -3.59 -29.95
CA ALA A 46 -8.22 -4.21 -28.98
C ALA A 46 -6.87 -3.47 -29.09
N PRO A 47 -6.23 -3.08 -27.97
CA PRO A 47 -4.90 -2.49 -28.03
C PRO A 47 -4.03 -3.43 -28.86
N ASP A 48 -3.25 -2.86 -29.77
CA ASP A 48 -2.40 -3.60 -30.69
C ASP A 48 -1.49 -4.52 -29.86
N ASN A 49 -1.83 -5.82 -29.80
CA ASN A 49 -1.17 -6.77 -28.91
C ASN A 49 0.34 -6.82 -29.19
N SER A 50 0.74 -6.52 -30.43
CA SER A 50 2.15 -6.40 -30.81
C SER A 50 2.87 -5.25 -30.10
N ALA A 51 2.24 -4.09 -29.99
CA ALA A 51 2.79 -2.92 -29.30
C ALA A 51 2.84 -3.13 -27.78
N LEU A 52 1.85 -3.82 -27.20
CA LEU A 52 1.85 -4.18 -25.78
C LEU A 52 2.99 -5.16 -25.45
N ILE A 53 3.18 -6.20 -26.27
CA ILE A 53 4.28 -7.17 -26.08
C ILE A 53 5.63 -6.46 -26.17
N GLY A 54 5.84 -5.63 -27.19
CA GLY A 54 7.08 -4.85 -27.34
C GLY A 54 7.33 -3.89 -26.17
N GLY A 55 6.26 -3.28 -25.63
CA GLY A 55 6.35 -2.43 -24.44
C GLY A 55 6.72 -3.21 -23.17
N ILE A 56 6.20 -4.42 -23.01
CA ILE A 56 6.56 -5.31 -21.88
C ILE A 56 8.01 -5.78 -21.99
N ASP A 57 8.49 -6.11 -23.18
CA ASP A 57 9.89 -6.49 -23.41
C ASP A 57 10.86 -5.35 -23.06
N GLN A 58 10.58 -4.15 -23.56
CA GLN A 58 11.40 -2.97 -23.25
C GLN A 58 11.37 -2.66 -21.76
N LEU A 59 10.21 -2.82 -21.12
CA LEU A 59 10.08 -2.66 -19.68
C LEU A 59 10.93 -3.68 -18.90
N GLY A 60 10.87 -4.96 -19.28
CA GLY A 60 11.69 -6.01 -18.67
C GLY A 60 13.19 -5.69 -18.76
N ALA A 61 13.65 -5.23 -19.93
CA ALA A 61 15.02 -4.81 -20.12
C ALA A 61 15.42 -3.61 -19.23
N ASN A 62 14.58 -2.57 -19.17
CA ASN A 62 14.83 -1.39 -18.34
C ASN A 62 14.88 -1.75 -16.84
N VAL A 63 14.00 -2.64 -16.41
CA VAL A 63 13.94 -3.09 -15.00
C VAL A 63 15.13 -3.97 -14.64
N ALA A 64 15.59 -4.83 -15.55
CA ALA A 64 16.83 -5.59 -15.36
C ALA A 64 18.04 -4.65 -15.21
N LEU A 65 18.16 -3.62 -16.06
CA LEU A 65 19.21 -2.60 -15.93
C LEU A 65 19.11 -1.84 -14.60
N ALA A 66 17.90 -1.50 -14.15
CA ALA A 66 17.69 -0.83 -12.87
C ALA A 66 18.10 -1.73 -11.69
N ARG A 67 17.74 -3.02 -11.72
CA ARG A 67 18.14 -4.01 -10.71
C ARG A 67 19.66 -4.13 -10.64
N ASP A 68 20.33 -4.25 -11.79
CA ASP A 68 21.79 -4.36 -11.86
C ASP A 68 22.49 -3.08 -11.36
N ALA A 69 21.93 -1.90 -11.64
CA ALA A 69 22.43 -0.63 -11.12
C ALA A 69 22.31 -0.54 -9.59
N ILE A 70 21.22 -1.05 -9.02
CA ILE A 70 21.02 -1.08 -7.56
C ILE A 70 21.95 -2.11 -6.90
N ALA A 71 22.10 -3.30 -7.50
CA ALA A 71 22.94 -4.38 -6.98
C ALA A 71 24.44 -4.03 -6.90
N ARG A 72 24.90 -3.03 -7.65
CA ARG A 72 26.28 -2.48 -7.52
C ARG A 72 26.50 -1.68 -6.24
N VAL A 73 25.43 -1.15 -5.65
CA VAL A 73 25.49 -0.25 -4.49
C VAL A 73 25.00 -0.94 -3.23
N ILE A 74 24.03 -1.85 -3.37
CA ILE A 74 23.37 -2.57 -2.27
C ILE A 74 23.76 -4.04 -2.32
N PHE A 75 24.46 -4.51 -1.27
CA PHE A 75 24.96 -5.88 -1.16
C PHE A 75 24.12 -6.71 -0.19
N GLY A 76 23.89 -7.98 -0.53
CA GLY A 76 23.23 -8.95 0.37
C GLY A 76 21.73 -8.76 0.60
N GLN A 77 21.07 -7.84 -0.11
CA GLN A 77 19.64 -7.52 0.09
C GLN A 77 18.82 -7.69 -1.20
N GLN A 78 19.10 -8.74 -1.98
CA GLN A 78 18.45 -8.94 -3.28
C GLN A 78 16.92 -9.04 -3.17
N SER A 79 16.41 -9.75 -2.17
CA SER A 79 14.97 -9.87 -1.92
C SER A 79 14.32 -8.52 -1.56
N VAL A 80 14.99 -7.69 -0.77
CA VAL A 80 14.51 -6.36 -0.39
C VAL A 80 14.49 -5.44 -1.61
N VAL A 81 15.54 -5.49 -2.44
CA VAL A 81 15.62 -4.73 -3.70
C VAL A 81 14.49 -5.16 -4.63
N GLU A 82 14.30 -6.46 -4.85
CA GLU A 82 13.22 -7.00 -5.69
C GLU A 82 11.84 -6.55 -5.19
N GLN A 83 11.53 -6.72 -3.90
CA GLN A 83 10.24 -6.33 -3.32
C GLN A 83 10.01 -4.82 -3.36
N THR A 84 11.08 -4.02 -3.27
CA THR A 84 11.01 -2.57 -3.42
C THR A 84 10.71 -2.17 -4.86
N LEU A 85 11.40 -2.77 -5.84
CA LEU A 85 11.12 -2.59 -7.27
C LEU A 85 9.68 -2.99 -7.60
N ILE A 86 9.23 -4.13 -7.07
CA ILE A 86 7.85 -4.59 -7.23
C ILE A 86 6.85 -3.54 -6.72
N THR A 87 7.12 -2.97 -5.55
CA THR A 87 6.25 -1.97 -4.94
C THR A 87 6.19 -0.67 -5.76
N LEU A 88 7.33 -0.17 -6.25
CA LEU A 88 7.38 1.05 -7.06
C LEU A 88 6.66 0.86 -8.41
N LEU A 89 6.93 -0.24 -9.11
CA LEU A 89 6.28 -0.57 -10.39
C LEU A 89 4.79 -0.90 -10.23
N ALA A 90 4.35 -1.34 -9.06
CA ALA A 90 2.93 -1.54 -8.75
C ALA A 90 2.18 -0.23 -8.39
N GLY A 91 2.89 0.89 -8.25
CA GLY A 91 2.31 2.15 -7.79
C GLY A 91 2.01 2.17 -6.28
N GLY A 92 2.77 1.42 -5.48
CA GLY A 92 2.51 1.22 -4.06
C GLY A 92 3.48 1.95 -3.12
N HIS A 93 3.22 1.82 -1.82
CA HIS A 93 4.09 2.28 -0.73
C HIS A 93 4.65 1.08 0.03
N LEU A 94 5.87 1.18 0.53
CA LEU A 94 6.59 0.07 1.17
C LEU A 94 6.79 0.34 2.66
N LEU A 95 6.60 -0.68 3.48
CA LEU A 95 6.97 -0.67 4.89
C LEU A 95 8.20 -1.57 5.12
N LEU A 96 9.31 -0.98 5.55
CA LEU A 96 10.60 -1.64 5.80
C LEU A 96 10.83 -1.84 7.31
N ILE A 97 10.63 -3.06 7.78
CA ILE A 97 10.91 -3.45 9.16
C ILE A 97 12.35 -3.92 9.26
N GLY A 98 13.11 -3.42 10.24
CA GLY A 98 14.47 -3.90 10.47
C GLY A 98 15.26 -2.95 11.35
N VAL A 99 16.41 -3.39 11.84
CA VAL A 99 17.23 -2.59 12.74
C VAL A 99 17.91 -1.42 12.00
N PRO A 100 18.38 -0.38 12.73
CA PRO A 100 19.18 0.69 12.17
C PRO A 100 20.47 0.16 11.55
N GLY A 101 21.00 0.88 10.55
CA GLY A 101 22.30 0.56 9.94
C GLY A 101 22.28 -0.47 8.81
N LEU A 102 21.13 -1.06 8.47
CA LEU A 102 21.00 -2.02 7.36
C LEU A 102 20.91 -1.38 5.96
N GLY A 103 21.52 -0.21 5.75
CA GLY A 103 21.57 0.42 4.42
C GLY A 103 20.23 0.89 3.84
N LYS A 104 19.14 0.95 4.64
CA LYS A 104 17.81 1.39 4.18
C LYS A 104 17.84 2.80 3.55
N THR A 105 18.57 3.74 4.15
CA THR A 105 18.72 5.10 3.61
C THR A 105 19.42 5.09 2.25
N ARG A 106 20.50 4.31 2.14
CA ARG A 106 21.26 4.15 0.89
C ARG A 106 20.40 3.51 -0.20
N LEU A 107 19.50 2.58 0.15
CA LEU A 107 18.54 2.00 -0.79
C LEU A 107 17.62 3.08 -1.37
N VAL A 108 17.03 3.96 -0.55
CA VAL A 108 16.12 5.02 -1.04
C VAL A 108 16.87 6.02 -1.93
N GLU A 109 18.04 6.49 -1.52
CA GLU A 109 18.87 7.41 -2.32
C GLU A 109 19.28 6.79 -3.67
N THR A 110 19.63 5.50 -3.66
CA THR A 110 19.97 4.74 -4.87
C THR A 110 18.76 4.66 -5.80
N LEU A 111 17.58 4.34 -5.27
CA LEU A 111 16.34 4.27 -6.06
C LEU A 111 15.96 5.63 -6.64
N GLY A 112 16.05 6.71 -5.85
CA GLY A 112 15.81 8.07 -6.32
C GLY A 112 16.70 8.42 -7.51
N THR A 113 17.99 8.06 -7.44
CA THR A 113 18.94 8.29 -8.54
C THR A 113 18.65 7.40 -9.75
N VAL A 114 18.40 6.10 -9.55
CA VAL A 114 18.20 5.11 -10.63
C VAL A 114 16.93 5.42 -11.43
N PHE A 115 15.85 5.82 -10.76
CA PHE A 115 14.58 6.19 -11.40
C PHE A 115 14.45 7.71 -11.68
N GLY A 116 15.46 8.51 -11.33
CA GLY A 116 15.45 9.95 -11.51
C GLY A 116 14.24 10.63 -10.84
N LEU A 117 13.92 10.24 -9.61
CA LEU A 117 12.82 10.75 -8.81
C LEU A 117 13.34 11.84 -7.86
N GLU A 118 12.57 12.91 -7.66
CA GLU A 118 12.84 13.82 -6.53
C GLU A 118 12.52 13.10 -5.23
N GLU A 119 13.53 12.99 -4.39
CA GLU A 119 13.56 12.26 -3.15
C GLU A 119 13.64 13.20 -1.94
N ARG A 120 12.94 12.86 -0.87
CA ARG A 120 13.02 13.57 0.40
C ARG A 120 13.11 12.57 1.53
N ARG A 121 13.76 12.98 2.63
CA ARG A 121 13.86 12.20 3.85
C ARG A 121 13.25 12.97 5.01
N VAL A 122 12.43 12.28 5.78
CA VAL A 122 11.84 12.79 7.03
C VAL A 122 12.11 11.77 8.13
N GLN A 123 12.74 12.24 9.19
CA GLN A 123 12.89 11.46 10.42
C GLN A 123 11.67 11.71 11.30
N PHE A 124 10.96 10.66 11.67
CA PHE A 124 9.81 10.79 12.56
C PHE A 124 10.31 10.84 14.00
N THR A 125 9.92 11.90 14.68
CA THR A 125 10.22 12.16 16.09
C THR A 125 8.92 12.44 16.84
N PRO A 126 8.89 12.28 18.19
CA PRO A 126 7.67 12.49 18.97
C PRO A 126 7.08 13.91 18.89
N ASP A 127 7.93 14.90 18.60
CA ASP A 127 7.61 16.31 18.45
C ASP A 127 7.19 16.72 17.02
N LEU A 128 7.34 15.82 16.05
CA LEU A 128 7.02 16.10 14.65
C LEU A 128 5.52 16.38 14.48
N MET A 129 5.19 17.54 13.94
CA MET A 129 3.81 17.96 13.72
C MET A 129 3.33 17.60 12.31
N PRO A 130 2.03 17.41 12.09
CA PRO A 130 1.47 17.19 10.75
C PRO A 130 1.90 18.27 9.73
N ALA A 131 2.02 19.51 10.19
CA ALA A 131 2.39 20.64 9.34
C ALA A 131 3.84 20.56 8.85
N ASP A 132 4.74 19.91 9.59
CA ASP A 132 6.14 19.70 9.17
C ASP A 132 6.25 18.69 8.03
N ILE A 133 5.23 17.84 7.86
CA ILE A 133 5.12 16.85 6.78
C ILE A 133 4.35 17.41 5.60
N LEU A 134 3.17 17.97 5.85
CA LEU A 134 2.26 18.45 4.81
C LEU A 134 2.66 19.82 4.26
N GLY A 135 3.32 20.65 5.05
CA GLY A 135 3.58 22.06 4.75
C GLY A 135 2.76 23.01 5.62
N THR A 136 3.17 24.27 5.63
CA THR A 136 2.61 25.34 6.46
C THR A 136 2.31 26.57 5.60
N GLU A 137 1.36 27.38 6.03
CA GLU A 137 1.22 28.74 5.51
C GLU A 137 1.98 29.72 6.38
N VAL A 138 2.82 30.52 5.74
CA VAL A 138 3.61 31.55 6.39
C VAL A 138 3.13 32.91 5.88
N LEU A 139 2.98 33.86 6.81
CA LEU A 139 2.68 35.24 6.46
C LEU A 139 3.95 35.92 5.95
N GLU A 140 3.98 36.27 4.67
CA GLU A 140 5.08 37.00 4.04
C GLU A 140 4.67 38.48 3.91
N GLU A 141 5.54 39.38 4.33
CA GLU A 141 5.36 40.82 4.17
C GLU A 141 6.26 41.29 3.01
N SER A 142 5.63 41.78 1.94
CA SER A 142 6.34 42.40 0.82
C SER A 142 7.09 43.66 1.26
N GLU A 143 8.13 44.05 0.54
CA GLU A 143 8.84 45.33 0.72
C GLU A 143 7.89 46.55 0.71
N THR A 144 6.70 46.40 0.12
CA THR A 144 5.64 47.42 0.10
C THR A 144 4.68 47.38 1.31
N GLY A 145 4.95 46.58 2.35
CA GLY A 145 4.10 46.42 3.54
C GLY A 145 2.80 45.62 3.32
N LYS A 146 2.66 44.96 2.17
CA LYS A 146 1.51 44.08 1.90
C LYS A 146 1.75 42.70 2.50
N ARG A 147 0.83 42.24 3.34
CA ARG A 147 0.85 40.90 3.94
C ARG A 147 0.12 39.91 3.03
N SER A 148 0.78 38.83 2.66
CA SER A 148 0.20 37.70 1.91
C SER A 148 0.54 36.38 2.57
N PHE A 149 -0.40 35.44 2.60
CA PHE A 149 -0.12 34.07 3.02
C PHE A 149 0.54 33.32 1.87
N ARG A 150 1.71 32.73 2.12
CA ARG A 150 2.44 31.88 1.19
C ARG A 150 2.50 30.46 1.75
N PHE A 151 2.09 29.50 0.92
CA PHE A 151 2.21 28.09 1.25
C PHE A 151 3.66 27.62 1.05
N VAL A 152 4.25 27.10 2.12
CA VAL A 152 5.56 26.43 2.12
C VAL A 152 5.30 24.93 2.07
N ARG A 153 5.68 24.32 0.94
CA ARG A 153 5.50 22.89 0.68
C ARG A 153 6.30 22.07 1.68
N GLY A 154 5.64 21.10 2.30
CA GLY A 154 6.30 20.10 3.13
C GLY A 154 7.07 19.05 2.33
N PRO A 155 7.79 18.15 3.01
CA PRO A 155 8.57 17.08 2.39
C PRO A 155 7.74 16.06 1.58
N VAL A 156 6.42 15.98 1.78
CA VAL A 156 5.55 15.12 0.95
C VAL A 156 5.48 15.56 -0.51
N PHE A 157 5.84 16.80 -0.83
CA PHE A 157 5.90 17.30 -2.21
C PHE A 157 7.18 16.84 -2.91
N CYS A 158 7.36 15.53 -3.01
CA CYS A 158 8.40 14.86 -3.77
C CYS A 158 7.81 13.63 -4.46
N GLN A 159 8.62 12.88 -5.20
CA GLN A 159 8.20 11.64 -5.86
C GLN A 159 8.55 10.39 -5.04
N LEU A 160 9.60 10.46 -4.23
CA LEU A 160 10.04 9.36 -3.36
C LEU A 160 10.35 9.87 -1.94
N LEU A 161 9.44 9.60 -1.01
CA LEU A 161 9.59 9.99 0.39
C LEU A 161 10.11 8.83 1.24
N MET A 162 11.25 9.02 1.90
CA MET A 162 11.70 8.17 3.00
C MET A 162 11.11 8.69 4.32
N ALA A 163 10.28 7.87 4.96
CA ALA A 163 9.69 8.16 6.27
C ALA A 163 10.33 7.27 7.33
N ASP A 164 11.41 7.75 7.94
CA ASP A 164 12.17 6.98 8.93
C ASP A 164 11.47 6.91 10.27
N GLU A 165 11.40 5.71 10.86
CA GLU A 165 10.85 5.44 12.20
C GLU A 165 9.43 5.97 12.39
N ILE A 166 8.55 5.68 11.43
CA ILE A 166 7.15 6.18 11.41
C ILE A 166 6.39 5.93 12.72
N ASN A 167 6.76 4.89 13.46
CA ASN A 167 6.20 4.55 14.76
C ASN A 167 6.60 5.52 15.89
N ARG A 168 7.53 6.45 15.71
CA ARG A 168 7.92 7.43 16.75
C ARG A 168 7.08 8.70 16.77
N ALA A 169 6.38 9.03 15.67
CA ALA A 169 5.53 10.22 15.64
C ALA A 169 4.14 9.95 16.24
N SER A 170 3.48 11.03 16.64
CA SER A 170 2.11 10.95 17.15
C SER A 170 1.14 10.32 16.14
N PRO A 171 0.05 9.67 16.59
CA PRO A 171 -0.98 9.12 15.71
C PRO A 171 -1.58 10.14 14.73
N ARG A 172 -1.61 11.42 15.12
CA ARG A 172 -2.09 12.52 14.25
C ARG A 172 -1.14 12.77 13.09
N THR A 173 0.17 12.78 13.36
CA THR A 173 1.23 12.96 12.35
C THR A 173 1.30 11.77 11.41
N GLN A 174 1.19 10.54 11.94
CA GLN A 174 1.08 9.32 11.13
C GLN A 174 -0.13 9.39 10.20
N SER A 175 -1.30 9.78 10.73
CA SER A 175 -2.54 9.88 9.95
C SER A 175 -2.43 10.90 8.81
N ALA A 176 -1.73 12.02 9.02
CA ALA A 176 -1.50 13.03 7.99
C ALA A 176 -0.69 12.48 6.79
N LEU A 177 0.41 11.77 7.05
CA LEU A 177 1.18 11.11 5.99
C LEU A 177 0.33 10.06 5.25
N LEU A 178 -0.39 9.22 5.98
CA LEU A 178 -1.20 8.15 5.41
C LEU A 178 -2.41 8.66 4.60
N GLN A 179 -2.94 9.82 4.97
CA GLN A 179 -3.94 10.52 4.17
C GLN A 179 -3.35 11.01 2.86
N ALA A 180 -2.17 11.64 2.91
CA ALA A 180 -1.44 12.08 1.72
C ALA A 180 -1.14 10.90 0.76
N MET A 181 -0.75 9.74 1.30
CA MET A 181 -0.56 8.50 0.54
C MET A 181 -1.84 8.04 -0.17
N GLN A 182 -2.99 8.11 0.50
CA GLN A 182 -4.24 7.57 -0.04
C GLN A 182 -4.95 8.53 -1.00
N GLU A 183 -4.88 9.84 -0.74
CA GLU A 183 -5.57 10.86 -1.51
C GLU A 183 -4.73 11.48 -2.63
N HIS A 184 -3.40 11.29 -2.61
CA HIS A 184 -2.45 11.93 -3.53
C HIS A 184 -2.51 13.47 -3.56
N ARG A 185 -3.08 14.06 -2.51
CA ARG A 185 -3.20 15.50 -2.29
C ARG A 185 -3.23 15.79 -0.79
N VAL A 186 -2.96 17.04 -0.43
CA VAL A 186 -3.02 17.51 0.95
C VAL A 186 -3.96 18.70 1.07
N SER A 187 -4.61 18.84 2.21
CA SER A 187 -5.45 20.00 2.53
C SER A 187 -4.74 20.85 3.59
N VAL A 188 -4.38 22.08 3.25
CA VAL A 188 -3.76 23.04 4.16
C VAL A 188 -4.54 24.33 4.10
N ALA A 189 -4.93 24.86 5.26
CA ALA A 189 -5.72 26.10 5.40
C ALA A 189 -7.01 26.16 4.56
N GLY A 190 -7.61 25.01 4.25
CA GLY A 190 -8.83 24.92 3.43
C GLY A 190 -8.60 24.85 1.92
N HIS A 191 -7.34 24.86 1.47
CA HIS A 191 -6.95 24.69 0.07
C HIS A 191 -6.36 23.29 -0.19
N TYR A 192 -6.71 22.71 -1.33
CA TYR A 192 -6.13 21.44 -1.78
C TYR A 192 -4.88 21.67 -2.61
N HIS A 193 -3.84 20.88 -2.35
CA HIS A 193 -2.59 20.87 -3.09
C HIS A 193 -2.29 19.44 -3.55
N GLU A 194 -2.20 19.24 -4.87
CA GLU A 194 -1.86 17.94 -5.48
C GLU A 194 -0.39 17.59 -5.23
N LEU A 195 -0.11 16.30 -4.97
CA LEU A 195 1.25 15.80 -4.84
C LEU A 195 1.88 15.52 -6.21
N PRO A 196 3.21 15.61 -6.35
CA PRO A 196 3.90 15.18 -7.56
C PRO A 196 3.62 13.73 -7.93
N VAL A 197 3.58 13.41 -9.22
CA VAL A 197 3.38 12.05 -9.72
C VAL A 197 4.68 11.55 -10.36
N PRO A 198 5.11 10.29 -10.12
CA PRO A 198 4.54 9.34 -9.16
C PRO A 198 4.88 9.73 -7.71
N PHE A 199 4.05 9.36 -6.74
CA PHE A 199 4.29 9.59 -5.31
C PHE A 199 4.42 8.26 -4.57
N HIS A 200 5.61 7.98 -4.03
CA HIS A 200 5.91 6.77 -3.28
C HIS A 200 6.43 7.12 -1.88
N VAL A 201 6.12 6.23 -0.93
CA VAL A 201 6.57 6.36 0.45
C VAL A 201 7.22 5.05 0.85
N LEU A 202 8.48 5.12 1.29
CA LEU A 202 9.23 4.03 1.90
C LEU A 202 9.32 4.37 3.38
N ALA A 203 8.42 3.77 4.17
CA ALA A 203 8.39 3.96 5.62
C ALA A 203 9.26 2.92 6.30
N THR A 204 10.02 3.30 7.32
CA THR A 204 10.82 2.36 8.11
C THR A 204 10.28 2.25 9.53
N GLN A 205 10.40 1.06 10.13
CA GLN A 205 10.16 0.84 11.56
C GLN A 205 11.30 0.02 12.15
N ASN A 206 11.71 0.42 13.35
CA ASN A 206 12.66 -0.33 14.15
C ASN A 206 11.89 -1.20 15.16
N PRO A 207 11.94 -2.54 15.05
CA PRO A 207 11.20 -3.43 15.95
C PRO A 207 11.75 -3.46 17.38
N LEU A 208 12.98 -3.01 17.62
CA LEU A 208 13.63 -3.06 18.94
C LEU A 208 13.30 -1.87 19.84
N GLU A 209 12.77 -0.79 19.26
CA GLU A 209 12.51 0.45 19.99
C GLU A 209 11.12 0.42 20.64
N GLN A 210 11.09 0.22 21.95
CA GLN A 210 9.85 0.08 22.72
C GLN A 210 9.45 1.37 23.46
N GLU A 211 10.38 2.31 23.63
CA GLU A 211 10.13 3.57 24.33
C GLU A 211 9.65 4.66 23.36
N GLY A 212 8.53 5.32 23.71
CA GLY A 212 8.03 6.45 22.93
C GLY A 212 7.51 6.08 21.53
N THR A 213 7.13 4.81 21.30
CA THR A 213 6.58 4.36 20.03
C THR A 213 5.06 4.19 20.07
N TYR A 214 4.43 4.61 18.99
CA TYR A 214 3.01 4.50 18.69
C TYR A 214 2.84 3.50 17.54
N PRO A 215 2.37 2.27 17.81
CA PRO A 215 2.16 1.29 16.75
C PRO A 215 1.10 1.80 15.78
N LEU A 216 1.33 1.57 14.48
CA LEU A 216 0.34 1.88 13.46
C LEU A 216 -0.88 0.95 13.64
N PRO A 217 -2.10 1.50 13.74
CA PRO A 217 -3.33 0.72 13.68
C PRO A 217 -3.42 -0.15 12.43
N GLU A 218 -4.15 -1.25 12.49
CA GLU A 218 -4.26 -2.22 11.39
C GLU A 218 -4.82 -1.58 10.11
N ALA A 219 -5.81 -0.70 10.26
CA ALA A 219 -6.38 0.05 9.15
C ALA A 219 -5.35 0.98 8.46
N GLN A 220 -4.32 1.40 9.19
CA GLN A 220 -3.23 2.21 8.66
C GLN A 220 -2.19 1.36 7.93
N LEU A 221 -1.81 0.24 8.54
CA LEU A 221 -0.89 -0.73 7.93
C LEU A 221 -1.40 -1.22 6.57
N ASP A 222 -2.69 -1.50 6.43
CA ASP A 222 -3.27 -1.99 5.17
C ASP A 222 -3.12 -1.03 3.97
N ARG A 223 -2.80 0.25 4.21
CA ARG A 223 -2.49 1.23 3.15
C ARG A 223 -1.12 0.99 2.50
N PHE A 224 -0.21 0.28 3.17
CA PHE A 224 1.05 -0.14 2.56
C PHE A 224 0.85 -1.31 1.62
N PHE A 225 1.53 -1.28 0.48
CA PHE A 225 1.46 -2.34 -0.52
C PHE A 225 2.04 -3.64 0.03
N MET A 226 3.25 -3.55 0.61
CA MET A 226 3.99 -4.66 1.21
C MET A 226 4.68 -4.25 2.51
N GLN A 227 4.88 -5.23 3.39
CA GLN A 227 5.78 -5.17 4.54
C GLN A 227 6.98 -6.10 4.29
N VAL A 228 8.16 -5.52 4.27
CA VAL A 228 9.42 -6.23 4.02
C VAL A 228 10.29 -6.16 5.26
N ASN A 229 10.71 -7.33 5.72
CA ASN A 229 11.67 -7.44 6.81
C ASN A 229 13.09 -7.42 6.22
N VAL A 230 13.95 -6.57 6.77
CA VAL A 230 15.36 -6.45 6.40
C VAL A 230 16.16 -7.08 7.53
N ASP A 231 16.76 -8.22 7.23
CA ASP A 231 17.62 -8.96 8.15
C ASP A 231 19.09 -8.53 8.00
N TYR A 232 19.94 -8.99 8.92
CA TYR A 232 21.38 -8.77 8.82
C TYR A 232 21.94 -9.46 7.57
N PRO A 233 22.88 -8.82 6.86
CA PRO A 233 23.52 -9.42 5.70
C PRO A 233 24.33 -10.66 6.11
N GLU A 234 24.44 -11.62 5.18
CA GLU A 234 25.36 -12.74 5.35
C GLU A 234 26.83 -12.27 5.33
N LEU A 235 27.73 -13.10 5.85
CA LEU A 235 29.15 -12.78 6.01
C LEU A 235 29.81 -12.23 4.73
N ASP A 236 29.52 -12.81 3.57
CA ASP A 236 30.12 -12.38 2.31
C ASP A 236 29.59 -11.01 1.85
N ALA A 237 28.29 -10.76 2.06
CA ALA A 237 27.70 -9.46 1.80
C ALA A 237 28.21 -8.40 2.79
N GLU A 238 28.34 -8.75 4.08
CA GLU A 238 28.89 -7.86 5.09
C GLU A 238 30.35 -7.50 4.79
N ARG A 239 31.15 -8.46 4.31
CA ARG A 239 32.52 -8.20 3.83
C ARG A 239 32.52 -7.21 2.68
N GLN A 240 31.63 -7.36 1.70
CA GLN A 240 31.50 -6.42 0.58
C GLN A 240 31.10 -5.02 1.06
N ILE A 241 30.14 -4.92 1.98
CA ILE A 241 29.72 -3.64 2.59
C ILE A 241 30.90 -2.97 3.28
N LEU A 242 31.69 -3.72 4.05
CA LEU A 242 32.86 -3.21 4.75
C LEU A 242 33.87 -2.63 3.76
N VAL A 243 34.24 -3.38 2.73
CA VAL A 243 35.21 -2.93 1.72
C VAL A 243 34.68 -1.73 0.91
N ALA A 244 33.43 -1.78 0.46
CA ALA A 244 32.83 -0.75 -0.39
C ALA A 244 32.55 0.57 0.35
N THR A 245 32.34 0.51 1.68
CA THR A 245 32.02 1.70 2.49
C THR A 245 33.27 2.31 3.13
N THR A 246 34.32 1.52 3.38
CA THR A 246 35.59 2.01 3.97
C THR A 246 36.68 2.32 2.93
N GLY A 247 36.49 1.91 1.68
CA GLY A 247 37.43 2.18 0.59
C GLY A 247 37.40 3.64 0.12
N PRO A 248 38.44 4.10 -0.60
CA PRO A 248 38.55 5.47 -1.10
C PRO A 248 37.59 5.79 -2.26
N HIS A 249 36.95 4.77 -2.84
CA HIS A 249 36.03 4.90 -3.97
C HIS A 249 34.64 4.40 -3.58
N THR A 250 33.66 5.30 -3.59
CA THR A 250 32.24 4.94 -3.46
C THR A 250 31.62 4.91 -4.86
N GLU A 251 31.14 3.74 -5.27
CA GLU A 251 30.40 3.60 -6.53
C GLU A 251 29.08 4.38 -6.43
N LYS A 252 28.86 5.30 -7.37
CA LYS A 252 27.66 6.14 -7.40
C LYS A 252 26.60 5.49 -8.29
N PRO A 253 25.33 5.47 -7.86
CA PRO A 253 24.24 5.00 -8.71
C PRO A 253 24.15 5.85 -9.97
N ARG A 254 23.77 5.20 -11.07
CA ARG A 254 23.51 5.87 -12.36
C ARG A 254 22.02 5.84 -12.63
N ARG A 255 21.52 6.92 -13.21
CA ARG A 255 20.15 6.99 -13.71
C ARG A 255 19.96 5.98 -14.83
N VAL A 256 18.93 5.15 -14.72
CA VAL A 256 18.51 4.16 -15.72
C VAL A 256 17.17 4.57 -16.35
N MET A 257 16.27 5.12 -15.54
CA MET A 257 14.94 5.57 -15.97
C MET A 257 14.65 6.98 -15.43
N ASP A 258 13.56 7.57 -15.90
CA ASP A 258 12.97 8.78 -15.35
C ASP A 258 11.56 8.53 -14.78
N ALA A 259 11.01 9.55 -14.13
CA ALA A 259 9.70 9.50 -13.52
C ALA A 259 8.57 9.18 -14.52
N ASP A 260 8.64 9.75 -15.73
CA ASP A 260 7.61 9.53 -16.76
C ASP A 260 7.64 8.09 -17.27
N THR A 261 8.84 7.54 -17.50
CA THR A 261 9.02 6.13 -17.86
C THR A 261 8.54 5.20 -16.74
N LEU A 262 8.73 5.56 -15.47
CA LEU A 262 8.20 4.80 -14.33
C LEU A 262 6.66 4.81 -14.31
N VAL A 263 6.03 5.95 -14.59
CA VAL A 263 4.56 6.04 -14.68
C VAL A 263 4.02 5.23 -15.86
N GLU A 264 4.71 5.25 -16.99
CA GLU A 264 4.36 4.41 -18.14
C GLU A 264 4.51 2.92 -17.81
N ALA A 265 5.61 2.53 -17.15
CA ALA A 265 5.82 1.18 -16.64
C ALA A 265 4.67 0.72 -15.73
N GLN A 266 4.26 1.55 -14.77
CA GLN A 266 3.12 1.27 -13.88
C GLN A 266 1.81 1.06 -14.64
N ARG A 267 1.62 1.72 -15.80
CA ARG A 267 0.45 1.53 -16.67
C ARG A 267 0.57 0.22 -17.46
N LEU A 268 1.74 -0.07 -18.02
CA LEU A 268 1.98 -1.29 -18.80
C LEU A 268 1.78 -2.55 -17.97
N VAL A 269 2.32 -2.59 -16.74
CA VAL A 269 2.18 -3.78 -15.87
C VAL A 269 0.71 -4.13 -15.57
N ARG A 270 -0.20 -3.15 -15.58
CA ARG A 270 -1.63 -3.40 -15.38
C ARG A 270 -2.28 -4.18 -16.52
N HIS A 271 -1.67 -4.19 -17.71
CA HIS A 271 -2.14 -4.89 -18.90
C HIS A 271 -1.57 -6.30 -19.05
N VAL A 272 -0.63 -6.72 -18.18
CA VAL A 272 -0.08 -8.08 -18.17
C VAL A 272 -1.22 -9.07 -17.91
N PRO A 273 -1.46 -10.03 -18.82
CA PRO A 273 -2.52 -11.02 -18.64
C PRO A 273 -2.20 -11.94 -17.47
N VAL A 274 -3.24 -12.39 -16.77
CA VAL A 274 -3.12 -13.31 -15.63
C VAL A 274 -4.02 -14.50 -15.89
N GLY A 275 -3.45 -15.70 -15.80
CA GLY A 275 -4.21 -16.94 -15.98
C GLY A 275 -5.19 -17.19 -14.84
N GLU A 276 -6.31 -17.86 -15.15
CA GLU A 276 -7.36 -18.19 -14.18
C GLU A 276 -6.81 -18.94 -12.96
N SER A 277 -5.87 -19.87 -13.17
CA SER A 277 -5.22 -20.62 -12.10
C SER A 277 -4.51 -19.72 -11.08
N VAL A 278 -3.90 -18.63 -11.53
CA VAL A 278 -3.24 -17.66 -10.63
C VAL A 278 -4.27 -16.82 -9.89
N VAL A 279 -5.38 -16.45 -10.53
CA VAL A 279 -6.50 -15.75 -9.89
C VAL A 279 -7.07 -16.61 -8.76
N GLU A 280 -7.37 -17.87 -9.05
CA GLU A 280 -7.90 -18.84 -8.09
C GLU A 280 -6.90 -19.10 -6.95
N ALA A 281 -5.60 -19.24 -7.24
CA ALA A 281 -4.57 -19.37 -6.21
C ALA A 281 -4.53 -18.15 -5.26
N ILE A 282 -4.63 -16.93 -5.78
CA ILE A 282 -4.69 -15.71 -4.97
C ILE A 282 -5.96 -15.69 -4.09
N LEU A 283 -7.11 -16.07 -4.66
CA LEU A 283 -8.37 -16.11 -3.93
C LEU A 283 -8.33 -17.18 -2.83
N GLU A 284 -7.84 -18.37 -3.13
CA GLU A 284 -7.71 -19.47 -2.18
C GLU A 284 -6.78 -19.08 -1.03
N LEU A 285 -5.60 -18.52 -1.32
CA LEU A 285 -4.65 -18.03 -0.31
C LEU A 285 -5.29 -17.00 0.64
N VAL A 286 -5.91 -15.96 0.08
CA VAL A 286 -6.49 -14.86 0.88
C VAL A 286 -7.71 -15.32 1.66
N ARG A 287 -8.59 -16.13 1.07
CA ARG A 287 -9.80 -16.62 1.76
C ARG A 287 -9.46 -17.64 2.85
N SER A 288 -8.45 -18.48 2.62
CA SER A 288 -7.96 -19.45 3.60
C SER A 288 -7.30 -18.78 4.81
N GLY A 289 -6.76 -17.57 4.65
CA GLY A 289 -6.21 -16.77 5.74
C GLY A 289 -7.24 -16.05 6.62
N ARG A 290 -8.54 -16.14 6.31
CA ARG A 290 -9.61 -15.49 7.09
C ARG A 290 -10.17 -16.43 8.15
N PRO A 291 -10.12 -16.09 9.44
CA PRO A 291 -10.59 -16.99 10.49
C PRO A 291 -12.08 -17.32 10.35
N GLU A 292 -12.89 -16.45 9.75
CA GLU A 292 -14.33 -16.65 9.58
C GLU A 292 -14.68 -17.64 8.47
N THR A 293 -13.81 -17.81 7.47
CA THR A 293 -14.06 -18.66 6.31
C THR A 293 -13.07 -19.82 6.17
N SER A 294 -12.04 -19.87 7.01
CA SER A 294 -11.01 -20.90 6.97
C SER A 294 -11.47 -22.21 7.59
N ASP A 295 -11.24 -23.30 6.87
CA ASP A 295 -11.38 -24.67 7.35
C ASP A 295 -10.16 -25.12 8.19
N ILE A 296 -9.04 -24.38 8.15
CA ILE A 296 -7.80 -24.67 8.88
C ILE A 296 -7.97 -24.30 10.36
N PRO A 297 -7.92 -25.26 11.31
CA PRO A 297 -8.10 -24.98 12.74
C PRO A 297 -7.11 -23.96 13.29
N ARG A 298 -5.83 -24.05 12.88
CA ARG A 298 -4.78 -23.09 13.28
C ARG A 298 -5.09 -21.65 12.85
N VAL A 299 -5.77 -21.45 11.72
CA VAL A 299 -6.19 -20.11 11.28
C VAL A 299 -7.40 -19.66 12.07
N ARG A 300 -8.43 -20.50 12.19
CA ARG A 300 -9.68 -20.18 12.90
C ARG A 300 -9.47 -19.78 14.36
N ASP A 301 -8.61 -20.52 15.05
CA ASP A 301 -8.38 -20.33 16.49
C ASP A 301 -7.20 -19.38 16.76
N GLY A 302 -6.24 -19.32 15.83
CA GLY A 302 -4.99 -18.59 15.99
C GLY A 302 -4.95 -17.19 15.37
N VAL A 303 -5.83 -16.88 14.41
CA VAL A 303 -5.85 -15.58 13.72
C VAL A 303 -7.01 -14.74 14.25
N SER A 304 -6.69 -13.53 14.72
CA SER A 304 -7.67 -12.56 15.22
C SER A 304 -8.44 -11.88 14.10
N TRP A 305 -7.77 -11.61 12.98
CA TRP A 305 -8.38 -11.07 11.77
C TRP A 305 -7.50 -11.39 10.57
N GLY A 306 -8.14 -11.62 9.42
CA GLY A 306 -7.48 -12.07 8.19
C GLY A 306 -7.45 -11.03 7.07
N PRO A 307 -6.85 -11.39 5.93
CA PRO A 307 -6.58 -10.45 4.85
C PRO A 307 -7.85 -10.07 4.07
N GLY A 308 -8.02 -8.76 3.89
CA GLY A 308 -9.13 -8.18 3.11
C GLY A 308 -8.94 -8.21 1.59
N PRO A 309 -9.89 -7.68 0.80
CA PRO A 309 -9.79 -7.63 -0.67
C PRO A 309 -8.57 -6.88 -1.21
N ARG A 310 -8.04 -5.94 -0.43
CA ARG A 310 -6.79 -5.22 -0.77
C ARG A 310 -5.58 -6.13 -0.84
N ALA A 311 -5.55 -7.23 -0.07
CA ALA A 311 -4.51 -8.24 -0.19
C ALA A 311 -4.55 -8.91 -1.57
N SER A 312 -5.74 -9.32 -2.04
CA SER A 312 -5.91 -9.91 -3.38
C SER A 312 -5.51 -8.94 -4.49
N GLN A 313 -5.88 -7.66 -4.36
CA GLN A 313 -5.49 -6.62 -5.32
C GLN A 313 -3.98 -6.33 -5.30
N ALA A 314 -3.35 -6.40 -4.13
CA ALA A 314 -1.90 -6.23 -4.00
C ALA A 314 -1.16 -7.41 -4.61
N LEU A 315 -1.55 -8.65 -4.30
CA LEU A 315 -1.00 -9.86 -4.92
C LEU A 315 -1.14 -9.82 -6.44
N MET A 316 -2.34 -9.54 -6.95
CA MET A 316 -2.61 -9.45 -8.39
C MET A 316 -1.66 -8.49 -9.12
N ARG A 317 -1.41 -7.31 -8.53
CA ARG A 317 -0.45 -6.35 -9.11
C ARG A 317 0.99 -6.83 -8.94
N ALA A 318 1.33 -7.35 -7.77
CA ALA A 318 2.68 -7.78 -7.45
C ALA A 318 3.16 -8.93 -8.34
N VAL A 319 2.32 -9.94 -8.58
CA VAL A 319 2.68 -11.09 -9.43
C VAL A 319 2.90 -10.67 -10.88
N ARG A 320 2.12 -9.70 -11.39
CA ARG A 320 2.32 -9.12 -12.73
C ARG A 320 3.67 -8.43 -12.83
N VAL A 321 4.01 -7.61 -11.84
CA VAL A 321 5.31 -6.93 -11.81
C VAL A 321 6.45 -7.95 -11.76
N ARG A 322 6.34 -8.96 -10.89
CA ARG A 322 7.38 -9.97 -10.72
C ARG A 322 7.61 -10.78 -11.99
N ALA A 323 6.54 -11.16 -12.69
CA ALA A 323 6.65 -11.78 -14.00
C ALA A 323 7.45 -10.91 -14.98
N VAL A 324 7.16 -9.60 -15.03
CA VAL A 324 7.88 -8.66 -15.90
C VAL A 324 9.35 -8.50 -15.50
N ILE A 325 9.65 -8.44 -14.19
CA ILE A 325 11.05 -8.40 -13.67
C ILE A 325 11.84 -9.63 -14.14
N ASP A 326 11.17 -10.79 -14.21
CA ASP A 326 11.76 -12.05 -14.67
C ASP A 326 11.75 -12.20 -16.20
N GLY A 327 11.27 -11.21 -16.95
CA GLY A 327 11.15 -11.27 -18.41
C GLY A 327 10.03 -12.19 -18.91
N ARG A 328 9.06 -12.51 -18.06
CA ARG A 328 7.88 -13.33 -18.39
C ARG A 328 6.67 -12.46 -18.70
N PHE A 329 5.89 -12.85 -19.71
CA PHE A 329 4.67 -12.15 -20.13
C PHE A 329 3.41 -12.53 -19.33
N ALA A 330 3.51 -13.51 -18.43
CA ALA A 330 2.42 -13.95 -17.59
C ALA A 330 2.97 -14.46 -16.23
N PRO A 331 2.24 -14.20 -15.13
CA PRO A 331 2.60 -14.72 -13.82
C PRO A 331 2.28 -16.20 -13.68
N SER A 332 2.88 -16.79 -12.67
CA SER A 332 2.76 -18.19 -12.26
C SER A 332 2.32 -18.30 -10.79
N ILE A 333 2.02 -19.50 -10.33
CA ILE A 333 1.69 -19.75 -8.91
C ILE A 333 2.90 -19.48 -8.02
N ASP A 334 4.13 -19.74 -8.50
CA ASP A 334 5.37 -19.43 -7.79
C ASP A 334 5.52 -17.93 -7.46
N ASP A 335 4.92 -17.07 -8.28
CA ASP A 335 4.85 -15.64 -8.01
C ASP A 335 3.97 -15.32 -6.81
N VAL A 336 2.84 -16.00 -6.70
CA VAL A 336 1.92 -15.86 -5.57
C VAL A 336 2.61 -16.33 -4.29
N LEU A 337 3.27 -17.49 -4.34
CA LEU A 337 3.96 -18.09 -3.20
C LEU A 337 5.05 -17.17 -2.64
N ALA A 338 5.96 -16.65 -3.47
CA ALA A 338 7.05 -15.83 -2.94
C ALA A 338 6.61 -14.41 -2.51
N LEU A 339 5.42 -13.96 -2.94
CA LEU A 339 4.86 -12.66 -2.56
C LEU A 339 3.79 -12.76 -1.45
N ALA A 340 3.44 -13.97 -1.01
CA ALA A 340 2.47 -14.18 0.06
C ALA A 340 2.90 -13.50 1.36
N HIS A 341 4.12 -13.79 1.82
CA HIS A 341 4.70 -13.20 3.02
C HIS A 341 4.71 -11.66 3.04
N PRO A 342 5.37 -10.96 2.08
CA PRO A 342 5.44 -9.52 2.13
C PRO A 342 4.08 -8.82 1.97
N VAL A 343 3.08 -9.48 1.36
CA VAL A 343 1.74 -8.89 1.20
C VAL A 343 0.82 -9.16 2.40
N LEU A 344 0.97 -10.30 3.08
CA LEU A 344 0.05 -10.75 4.13
C LEU A 344 0.49 -10.39 5.55
N ARG A 345 1.79 -10.22 5.83
CA ARG A 345 2.32 -9.97 7.20
C ARG A 345 1.63 -8.82 7.93
N HIS A 346 1.38 -7.71 7.25
CA HIS A 346 0.71 -6.53 7.82
C HIS A 346 -0.81 -6.54 7.65
N ARG A 347 -1.36 -7.60 7.04
CA ARG A 347 -2.79 -7.77 6.75
C ARG A 347 -3.42 -8.92 7.53
N MET A 348 -2.72 -9.42 8.55
CA MET A 348 -3.15 -10.49 9.42
C MET A 348 -2.60 -10.25 10.81
N ALA A 349 -3.36 -10.61 11.84
CA ALA A 349 -2.84 -10.63 13.20
C ALA A 349 -3.26 -11.88 13.93
N LEU A 350 -2.33 -12.41 14.73
CA LEU A 350 -2.60 -13.52 15.63
C LEU A 350 -3.39 -13.07 16.87
N THR A 351 -4.19 -13.99 17.42
CA THR A 351 -4.82 -13.82 18.74
C THR A 351 -3.77 -13.76 19.84
N PHE A 352 -4.12 -13.17 20.98
CA PHE A 352 -3.21 -13.11 22.14
C PHE A 352 -2.81 -14.51 22.61
N ALA A 353 -3.75 -15.47 22.63
CA ALA A 353 -3.50 -16.85 22.99
C ALA A 353 -2.46 -17.51 22.06
N ALA A 354 -2.63 -17.39 20.74
CA ALA A 354 -1.69 -17.94 19.78
C ALA A 354 -0.28 -17.32 19.91
N ARG A 355 -0.19 -16.01 20.18
CA ARG A 355 1.11 -15.36 20.46
C ARG A 355 1.75 -15.90 21.74
N ALA A 356 0.96 -16.11 22.79
CA ALA A 356 1.45 -16.66 24.07
C ALA A 356 1.95 -18.11 23.92
N GLU A 357 1.38 -18.88 22.99
CA GLU A 357 1.82 -20.23 22.63
C GLU A 357 3.06 -20.25 21.70
N GLY A 358 3.58 -19.07 21.32
CA GLY A 358 4.74 -18.95 20.45
C GLY A 358 4.44 -19.17 18.96
N VAL A 359 3.18 -19.15 18.56
CA VAL A 359 2.79 -19.23 17.14
C VAL A 359 3.32 -17.99 16.42
N ARG A 360 3.99 -18.21 15.29
CA ARG A 360 4.49 -17.15 14.42
C ARG A 360 3.54 -16.92 13.26
N LEU A 361 3.33 -15.66 12.89
CA LEU A 361 2.48 -15.31 11.75
C LEU A 361 3.04 -15.87 10.44
N ASP A 362 4.36 -15.81 10.26
CA ASP A 362 5.03 -16.40 9.09
C ASP A 362 4.68 -17.89 8.92
N ALA A 363 4.63 -18.66 10.02
CA ALA A 363 4.29 -20.09 9.96
C ALA A 363 2.82 -20.35 9.58
N ILE A 364 1.92 -19.40 9.89
CA ILE A 364 0.54 -19.47 9.39
C ILE A 364 0.52 -19.17 7.89
N ILE A 365 1.29 -18.18 7.42
CA ILE A 365 1.38 -17.87 6.00
C ILE A 365 1.98 -19.04 5.21
N ASP A 366 3.01 -19.70 5.74
CA ASP A 366 3.60 -20.90 5.14
C ASP A 366 2.55 -22.01 4.97
N LEU A 367 1.74 -22.26 6.00
CA LEU A 367 0.64 -23.23 5.95
C LEU A 367 -0.41 -22.88 4.88
N LEU A 368 -0.68 -21.58 4.67
CA LEU A 368 -1.57 -21.13 3.59
C LEU A 368 -0.95 -21.35 2.21
N CYS A 369 0.37 -21.16 2.09
CA CYS A 369 1.11 -21.36 0.86
C CYS A 369 1.15 -22.85 0.45
N GLU A 370 1.32 -23.76 1.41
CA GLU A 370 1.30 -25.22 1.17
C GLU A 370 0.00 -25.73 0.54
N ARG A 371 -1.10 -25.00 0.66
CA ARG A 371 -2.41 -25.38 0.10
C ARG A 371 -2.54 -25.09 -1.39
N ILE A 372 -1.78 -24.11 -1.89
CA ILE A 372 -1.83 -23.65 -3.28
C ILE A 372 -0.61 -24.08 -4.09
N ALA A 373 0.46 -24.56 -3.43
CA ALA A 373 1.64 -25.19 -4.03
C ALA A 373 1.31 -26.61 -4.50
#